data_AF-A0A4Y2RUZ0-F1
#
_entry.id   AF-A0A4Y2RUZ0-F1
#
_cell.length_a   1.000
_cell.length_b   1.000
_cell.length_c   1.000
_cell.angle_alpha   90.00
_cell.angle_beta   90.00
_cell.angle_gamma   90.00
#
_symmetry.space_group_name_H-M   'P 1'
#
loop_
_entity.id
_entity.type
_entity.pdbx_description
1 polymer ?
#
loop_
_entity_poly.entity_id
_entity_poly.type
_entity_poly.pdbx_seq_one_letter_code
_entity_poly.pdbx_strand_id
1 'polypeptide(L)'
;MFDTHINVECCNSIKSIKYNLKYVHKGSEQGVFAAHSSNNCIDEISEYQAGRYISSNEAAWRIFGFPIHERHPTVIHLDMHLENGQRIYFSEDNLQSRLANPTNTTLIGFFELRKNDNSEKTLLYCNVPKFYTWDKSKKLLIGANKVQL
;
A
#
# COMPACT_ATOMS: atom_id res chain seq x y z
N MET A 1 -4.93 -4.55 -36.17
CA MET A 1 -4.83 -3.98 -34.81
C MET A 1 -4.38 -5.09 -33.87
N PHE A 2 -3.15 -5.60 -33.88
CA PHE A 2 -1.83 -5.11 -34.29
C PHE A 2 -1.15 -6.20 -35.14
N ASP A 3 -0.57 -5.87 -36.30
CA ASP A 3 0.33 -6.77 -37.05
C ASP A 3 1.74 -6.64 -36.49
N THR A 4 1.98 -7.22 -35.32
CA THR A 4 3.31 -7.21 -34.71
C THR A 4 3.60 -8.55 -34.04
N HIS A 5 4.86 -8.97 -34.09
CA HIS A 5 5.32 -10.20 -33.46
C HIS A 5 5.46 -9.97 -31.95
N ILE A 6 4.52 -10.51 -31.17
CA ILE A 6 4.59 -10.51 -29.72
C ILE A 6 5.38 -11.74 -29.28
N ASN A 7 6.52 -11.53 -28.60
CA ASN A 7 7.28 -12.62 -28.00
C ASN A 7 6.66 -12.99 -26.64
N VAL A 8 6.21 -14.23 -26.48
CA VAL A 8 5.62 -14.74 -25.24
C VAL A 8 6.57 -15.76 -24.62
N GLU A 9 7.15 -15.41 -23.47
CA GLU A 9 8.10 -16.26 -22.76
C GLU A 9 7.49 -16.80 -21.46
N CYS A 10 7.41 -18.13 -21.34
CA CYS A 10 6.99 -18.79 -20.10
C CYS A 10 8.20 -19.00 -19.18
N CYS A 11 8.29 -18.20 -18.11
CA CYS A 11 9.35 -18.32 -17.11
C CYS A 11 8.91 -19.22 -15.94
N ASN A 12 9.62 -20.33 -15.69
CA ASN A 12 9.33 -21.25 -14.58
C ASN A 12 10.14 -20.98 -13.29
N SER A 13 10.76 -19.81 -13.15
CA SER A 13 11.56 -19.47 -11.97
C SER A 13 11.25 -18.07 -11.45
N ILE A 14 11.09 -17.98 -10.13
CA ILE A 14 10.92 -16.71 -9.39
C ILE A 14 12.09 -15.76 -9.67
N LYS A 15 13.31 -16.28 -9.87
CA LYS A 15 14.47 -15.45 -10.23
C LYS A 15 14.33 -14.82 -11.60
N SER A 16 13.82 -15.56 -12.60
CA SER A 16 13.60 -15.07 -13.96
C SER A 16 12.47 -14.05 -14.02
N ILE A 17 11.36 -14.31 -13.31
CA ILE A 17 10.25 -13.37 -13.16
C ILE A 17 10.74 -12.09 -12.47
N LYS A 18 11.49 -12.22 -11.37
CA LYS A 18 12.07 -11.07 -10.66
C LYS A 18 13.04 -10.29 -11.53
N TYR A 19 13.82 -10.97 -12.39
CA TYR A 19 14.72 -10.32 -13.33
C TYR A 19 13.92 -9.51 -14.35
N ASN A 20 12.97 -10.12 -15.06
CA ASN A 20 12.12 -9.43 -16.03
C ASN A 20 11.34 -8.25 -15.40
N LEU A 21 10.67 -8.46 -14.27
CA LEU A 21 10.00 -7.37 -13.56
C LEU A 21 10.97 -6.31 -13.08
N LYS A 22 12.17 -6.68 -12.62
CA LYS A 22 13.18 -5.72 -12.20
C LYS A 22 13.56 -4.80 -13.35
N TYR A 23 13.61 -5.24 -14.61
CA TYR A 23 13.95 -4.40 -15.76
C TYR A 23 12.77 -3.60 -16.30
N VAL A 24 11.57 -4.20 -16.37
CA VAL A 24 10.34 -3.49 -16.74
C VAL A 24 10.02 -2.38 -15.73
N HIS A 25 10.32 -2.60 -14.45
CA HIS A 25 10.08 -1.66 -13.37
C HIS A 25 11.38 -1.08 -12.78
N LYS A 26 12.54 -1.20 -13.47
CA LYS A 26 13.79 -0.60 -12.99
C LYS A 26 13.69 0.90 -13.23
N GLY A 27 13.21 1.57 -12.20
CA GLY A 27 12.99 3.01 -12.23
C GLY A 27 11.56 3.29 -12.66
N SER A 28 10.76 3.84 -11.74
CA SER A 28 9.88 4.91 -12.20
C SER A 28 10.85 5.99 -12.64
N GLU A 29 11.12 6.10 -13.94
CA GLU A 29 11.91 7.22 -14.44
C GLU A 29 11.11 8.47 -14.08
N GLN A 30 11.57 9.15 -13.05
CA GLN A 30 11.19 10.53 -12.84
C GLN A 30 11.85 11.28 -14.00
N GLY A 31 11.04 11.61 -14.99
CA GLY A 31 11.44 12.44 -16.11
C GLY A 31 11.10 13.88 -15.78
N VAL A 32 12.01 14.79 -16.08
CA VAL A 32 11.68 16.22 -16.18
C VAL A 32 11.36 16.49 -17.64
N PHE A 33 10.14 16.94 -17.90
CA PHE A 33 9.70 17.29 -19.25
C PHE A 33 9.56 18.79 -19.36
N ALA A 34 10.11 19.36 -20.43
CA ALA A 34 9.96 20.77 -20.75
C ALA A 34 8.63 21.00 -21.48
N ALA A 35 7.74 21.79 -20.89
CA ALA A 35 6.48 22.21 -21.49
C ALA A 35 6.64 23.65 -21.98
N HIS A 36 7.05 23.84 -23.24
CA HIS A 36 7.20 25.18 -23.81
C HIS A 36 5.82 25.82 -24.00
N SER A 37 5.57 26.91 -23.29
CA SER A 37 4.42 27.78 -23.55
C SER A 37 4.78 28.76 -24.67
N SER A 38 3.91 28.91 -25.67
CA SER A 38 4.13 29.79 -26.85
C SER A 38 4.12 31.29 -26.55
N ASN A 39 4.10 31.68 -25.28
CA ASN A 39 4.05 33.07 -24.83
C ASN A 39 5.47 33.52 -24.45
N ASN A 40 5.87 34.73 -24.86
CA ASN A 40 7.19 35.34 -24.59
C ASN A 40 7.48 35.65 -23.09
N CYS A 41 6.74 35.04 -22.16
CA CYS A 41 6.96 35.13 -20.73
C CYS A 41 7.48 33.76 -20.27
N ILE A 42 8.77 33.67 -19.96
CA ILE A 42 9.42 32.44 -19.52
C ILE A 42 9.27 32.35 -17.99
N ASP A 43 8.46 31.39 -17.53
CA ASP A 43 8.38 31.01 -16.12
C ASP A 43 9.02 29.62 -15.95
N GLU A 44 10.22 29.57 -15.37
CA GLU A 44 11.02 28.36 -15.17
C GLU A 44 10.26 27.26 -14.41
N ILE A 45 9.32 27.62 -13.52
CA ILE A 45 8.53 26.65 -12.74
C ILE A 45 7.46 26.01 -13.62
N SER A 46 6.83 26.79 -14.50
CA SER A 46 5.87 26.26 -15.48
C SER A 46 6.53 25.43 -16.57
N GLU A 47 7.80 25.72 -16.86
CA GLU A 47 8.53 25.16 -17.98
C GLU A 47 9.03 23.73 -17.69
N TYR A 48 9.41 23.41 -16.46
CA TYR A 48 9.94 22.08 -16.12
C TYR A 48 9.02 21.32 -15.17
N GLN A 49 8.37 20.28 -15.69
CA GLN A 49 7.52 19.40 -14.88
C GLN A 49 8.21 18.07 -14.59
N ALA A 50 8.36 17.75 -13.31
CA ALA A 50 8.80 16.44 -12.86
C ALA A 50 7.61 15.47 -12.80
N GLY A 51 7.65 14.40 -13.60
CA GLY A 51 6.59 13.39 -13.66
C GLY A 51 7.15 11.98 -13.51
N ARG A 52 6.32 11.02 -13.11
CA ARG A 52 6.66 9.60 -13.16
C ARG A 52 6.15 9.00 -14.47
N TYR A 53 7.03 8.33 -15.20
CA TYR A 53 6.62 7.53 -16.36
C TYR A 53 5.79 6.32 -15.91
N ILE A 54 4.68 6.08 -16.60
CA ILE A 54 3.84 4.88 -16.49
C ILE A 54 3.79 4.26 -17.88
N SER A 55 4.07 2.96 -18.00
CA SER A 55 4.03 2.27 -19.29
C SER A 55 2.64 2.32 -19.91
N SER A 56 2.53 2.35 -21.25
CA SER A 56 1.25 2.43 -21.95
C SER A 56 0.26 1.33 -21.55
N ASN A 57 0.78 0.11 -21.31
CA ASN A 57 -0.03 -1.03 -20.89
C ASN A 57 -0.57 -0.83 -19.46
N GLU A 58 0.26 -0.36 -18.53
CA GLU A 58 -0.17 -0.09 -17.15
C GLU A 58 -1.16 1.09 -17.09
N ALA A 59 -0.96 2.12 -17.91
CA ALA A 59 -1.86 3.26 -18.02
C ALA A 59 -3.25 2.84 -18.52
N ALA A 60 -3.32 2.01 -19.57
CA ALA A 60 -4.59 1.45 -20.05
C ALA A 60 -5.28 0.61 -18.97
N TRP A 61 -4.53 -0.24 -18.27
CA TRP A 61 -5.05 -1.07 -17.17
C TRP A 61 -5.68 -0.22 -16.05
N ARG A 62 -5.01 0.89 -15.69
CA ARG A 62 -5.49 1.88 -14.72
C ARG A 62 -6.74 2.62 -15.21
N ILE A 63 -6.76 3.06 -16.47
CA ILE A 63 -7.91 3.78 -17.07
C ILE A 63 -9.16 2.90 -17.09
N PHE A 64 -9.02 1.63 -17.44
CA PHE A 64 -10.13 0.68 -17.46
C PHE A 64 -10.49 0.13 -16.07
N GLY A 65 -9.78 0.53 -15.01
CA GLY A 65 -10.07 0.11 -13.64
C GLY A 65 -9.80 -1.37 -13.36
N PHE A 66 -8.97 -2.03 -14.18
CA PHE A 66 -8.66 -3.43 -13.97
C PHE A 66 -7.76 -3.62 -12.74
N PRO A 67 -7.92 -4.73 -11.99
CA PRO A 67 -7.04 -5.03 -10.88
C PRO A 67 -5.60 -5.19 -11.37
N ILE A 68 -4.71 -4.33 -10.88
CA ILE A 68 -3.28 -4.31 -11.25
C ILE A 68 -2.53 -5.41 -10.49
N HIS A 69 -2.94 -5.66 -9.25
CA HIS A 69 -2.36 -6.68 -8.38
C HIS A 69 -3.46 -7.36 -7.59
N GLU A 70 -3.51 -8.68 -7.68
CA GLU A 70 -4.23 -9.52 -6.72
C GLU A 70 -3.21 -10.03 -5.72
N ARG A 71 -3.30 -9.58 -4.46
CA ARG A 71 -2.44 -10.05 -3.36
C ARG A 71 -3.32 -10.69 -2.32
N HIS A 72 -3.07 -11.97 -2.03
CA HIS A 72 -3.73 -12.69 -0.96
C HIS A 72 -2.71 -13.14 0.08
N PRO A 73 -2.85 -12.75 1.36
CA PRO A 73 -3.78 -11.74 1.87
C PRO A 73 -3.41 -10.33 1.39
N THR A 74 -4.37 -9.40 1.44
CA THR A 74 -4.11 -7.98 1.22
C THR A 74 -2.95 -7.52 2.10
N VAL A 75 -2.00 -6.77 1.54
CA VAL A 75 -0.91 -6.18 2.34
C VAL A 75 -1.52 -5.17 3.30
N ILE A 76 -1.50 -5.50 4.59
CA ILE A 76 -1.99 -4.62 5.66
C ILE A 76 -0.78 -3.97 6.32
N HIS A 77 -0.83 -2.65 6.47
CA HIS A 77 0.16 -1.93 7.25
C HIS A 77 -0.18 -2.07 8.74
N LEU A 78 0.77 -2.60 9.50
CA LEU A 78 0.69 -2.70 10.95
C LEU A 78 1.39 -1.50 11.57
N ASP A 79 0.77 -0.89 12.59
CA ASP A 79 1.31 0.26 13.28
C ASP A 79 2.47 -0.17 14.17
N MET A 80 3.54 0.62 14.20
CA MET A 80 4.64 0.42 15.14
C MET A 80 5.02 1.77 15.72
N HIS A 81 4.96 1.87 17.05
CA HIS A 81 5.30 3.06 17.79
C HIS A 81 5.72 2.70 19.20
N LEU A 82 6.40 3.64 19.87
CA LEU A 82 6.71 3.54 21.29
C LEU A 82 5.46 3.82 22.13
N GLU A 83 5.57 3.58 23.44
CA GLU A 83 4.55 3.96 24.41
C GLU A 83 4.24 5.46 24.30
N ASN A 84 2.97 5.82 24.18
CA ASN A 84 2.48 7.19 23.94
C ASN A 84 2.99 7.86 22.64
N GLY A 85 3.72 7.15 21.78
CA GLY A 85 4.21 7.62 20.47
C GLY A 85 3.24 7.38 19.31
N GLN A 86 1.97 7.11 19.61
CA GLN A 86 0.95 6.82 18.59
C GLN A 86 0.64 8.05 17.75
N ARG A 87 0.52 7.85 16.43
CA ARG A 87 0.10 8.92 15.52
C ARG A 87 -1.42 9.11 15.62
N ILE A 88 -1.85 10.29 16.02
CA ILE A 88 -3.28 10.64 16.14
C ILE A 88 -3.62 11.69 15.10
N TYR A 89 -4.68 11.43 14.32
CA TYR A 89 -5.27 12.40 13.43
C TYR A 89 -6.49 13.04 14.12
N PHE A 90 -6.51 14.37 14.14
CA PHE A 90 -7.56 15.16 14.75
C PHE A 90 -7.97 16.33 13.86
N SER A 91 -9.14 16.87 14.15
CA SER A 91 -9.73 18.10 13.63
C SER A 91 -10.11 18.97 14.83
N GLU A 92 -10.39 20.26 14.62
CA GLU A 92 -10.72 21.19 15.71
C GLU A 92 -11.87 20.65 16.59
N ASP A 93 -12.90 20.06 15.97
CA ASP A 93 -14.07 19.53 16.66
C ASP A 93 -13.80 18.27 17.53
N ASN A 94 -12.73 17.53 17.24
CA ASN A 94 -12.47 16.23 17.88
C ASN A 94 -11.18 16.18 18.71
N LEU A 95 -10.47 17.31 18.84
CA LEU A 95 -9.18 17.37 19.53
C LEU A 95 -9.30 16.94 21.00
N GLN A 96 -10.29 17.48 21.73
CA GLN A 96 -10.48 17.17 23.15
C GLN A 96 -10.83 15.70 23.37
N SER A 97 -11.70 15.12 22.53
CA SER A 97 -12.10 13.72 22.64
C SER A 97 -10.96 12.76 22.27
N ARG A 98 -10.15 13.09 21.26
CA ARG A 98 -8.94 12.34 20.86
C ARG A 98 -7.84 12.39 21.90
N LEU A 99 -7.70 13.51 22.62
CA LEU A 99 -6.71 13.66 23.70
C LEU A 99 -7.12 12.85 24.94
N ALA A 100 -8.40 12.87 25.29
CA ALA A 100 -8.94 12.09 26.40
C ALA A 100 -8.94 10.58 26.11
N ASN A 101 -9.32 10.19 24.89
CA ASN A 101 -9.40 8.80 24.45
C ASN A 101 -8.68 8.64 23.11
N PRO A 102 -7.38 8.32 23.12
CA PRO A 102 -6.65 8.10 21.89
C PRO A 102 -7.19 6.87 21.14
N THR A 103 -7.02 6.89 19.82
CA THR A 103 -7.55 5.81 18.97
C THR A 103 -6.66 4.59 19.08
N ASN A 104 -7.25 3.43 19.38
CA ASN A 104 -6.50 2.17 19.37
C ASN A 104 -5.86 1.94 18.00
N THR A 105 -4.54 1.74 18.03
CA THR A 105 -3.76 1.31 16.88
C THR A 105 -3.80 -0.21 16.77
N THR A 106 -3.39 -0.73 15.62
CA THR A 106 -3.28 -2.19 15.43
C THR A 106 -2.32 -2.84 16.43
N LEU A 107 -1.31 -2.11 16.92
CA LEU A 107 -0.36 -2.57 17.93
C LEU A 107 -0.99 -2.68 19.32
N ILE A 108 -1.77 -1.67 19.71
CA ILE A 108 -2.49 -1.69 20.99
C ILE A 108 -3.50 -2.84 21.00
N GLY A 109 -4.25 -3.02 19.91
CA GLY A 109 -5.18 -4.14 19.78
C GLY A 109 -4.49 -5.51 19.84
N PHE A 110 -3.24 -5.63 19.37
CA PHE A 110 -2.45 -6.84 19.53
C PHE A 110 -2.05 -7.11 20.99
N PHE A 111 -1.70 -6.07 21.75
CA PHE A 111 -1.42 -6.22 23.19
C PHE A 111 -2.67 -6.61 23.98
N GLU A 112 -3.83 -6.06 23.63
CA GLU A 112 -5.12 -6.46 24.22
C GLU A 112 -5.46 -7.92 23.89
N LEU A 113 -5.26 -8.34 22.64
CA LEU A 113 -5.46 -9.72 22.20
C LEU A 113 -4.55 -10.69 22.98
N ARG A 114 -3.27 -10.33 23.13
CA ARG A 114 -2.28 -11.07 23.93
C ARG A 114 -2.65 -11.19 25.41
N LYS A 115 -3.38 -10.21 25.96
CA LYS A 115 -3.84 -10.22 27.36
C LYS A 115 -5.00 -11.19 27.57
N ASN A 116 -5.88 -11.32 26.58
CA ASN A 116 -7.13 -12.09 26.69
C ASN A 116 -6.99 -13.54 26.22
N ASP A 117 -6.10 -13.83 25.25
CA ASP A 117 -5.98 -15.16 24.67
C ASP A 117 -4.73 -15.89 25.17
N ASN A 118 -4.92 -16.87 26.05
CA ASN A 118 -3.84 -17.68 26.64
C ASN A 118 -3.29 -18.72 25.64
N SER A 119 -3.99 -18.96 24.52
CA SER A 119 -3.69 -20.03 23.56
C SER A 119 -2.63 -19.65 22.51
N GLU A 120 -2.33 -18.35 22.35
CA GLU A 120 -1.47 -17.83 21.28
C GLU A 120 -0.19 -17.13 21.77
N LYS A 121 0.46 -17.65 22.83
CA LYS A 121 1.68 -17.03 23.38
C LYS A 121 2.82 -16.89 22.36
N THR A 122 2.75 -17.61 21.25
CA THR A 122 3.74 -17.62 20.15
C THR A 122 3.37 -16.74 18.95
N LEU A 123 2.19 -16.09 18.91
CA LEU A 123 1.78 -15.32 17.74
C LEU A 123 2.59 -14.02 17.62
N LEU A 124 3.50 -13.95 16.66
CA LEU A 124 4.24 -12.72 16.35
C LEU A 124 3.30 -11.66 15.76
N TYR A 125 3.54 -10.39 16.06
CA TYR A 125 2.74 -9.28 15.55
C TYR A 125 2.64 -9.26 14.02
N CYS A 126 3.75 -9.56 13.33
CA CYS A 126 3.78 -9.67 11.87
C CYS A 126 2.93 -10.82 11.29
N ASN A 127 2.58 -11.82 12.11
CA ASN A 127 1.73 -12.95 11.71
C ASN A 127 0.26 -12.73 12.04
N VAL A 128 -0.09 -11.67 12.81
CA VAL A 128 -1.48 -11.36 13.18
C VAL A 128 -2.41 -11.27 11.97
N PRO A 129 -2.05 -10.60 10.85
CA PRO A 129 -2.95 -10.49 9.70
C PRO A 129 -3.28 -11.82 9.01
N LYS A 130 -2.60 -12.93 9.36
CA LYS A 130 -2.91 -14.26 8.84
C LYS A 130 -4.12 -14.89 9.52
N PHE A 131 -4.38 -14.51 10.77
CA PHE A 131 -5.41 -15.14 11.62
C PHE A 131 -6.48 -14.16 12.09
N TYR A 132 -6.16 -12.86 12.12
CA TYR A 132 -7.04 -11.81 12.62
C TYR A 132 -7.19 -10.70 11.59
N THR A 133 -8.40 -10.14 11.54
CA THR A 133 -8.71 -8.96 10.74
C THR A 133 -8.98 -7.77 11.65
N TRP A 134 -8.47 -6.60 11.27
CA TRP A 134 -8.72 -5.35 12.00
C TRP A 134 -10.11 -4.80 11.70
N ASP A 135 -10.98 -4.75 12.71
CA ASP A 135 -12.27 -4.08 12.61
C ASP A 135 -12.09 -2.58 12.82
N LYS A 136 -12.32 -1.79 11.77
CA LYS A 136 -12.17 -0.33 11.80
C LYS A 136 -13.22 0.37 12.67
N SER A 137 -14.38 -0.24 12.88
CA SER A 137 -15.48 0.31 13.68
C SER A 137 -15.25 0.04 15.16
N LYS A 138 -14.90 -1.20 15.51
CA LYS A 138 -14.63 -1.59 16.89
C LYS A 138 -13.21 -1.27 17.37
N LYS A 139 -12.29 -1.00 16.43
CA LYS A 139 -10.84 -0.82 16.69
C LYS A 139 -10.23 -2.01 17.45
N LEU A 140 -10.61 -3.21 17.03
CA LEU A 140 -10.20 -4.47 17.64
C LEU A 140 -9.82 -5.49 16.57
N LEU A 141 -8.94 -6.42 16.95
CA LEU A 141 -8.61 -7.59 16.14
C LEU A 141 -9.68 -8.66 16.35
N ILE A 142 -10.34 -9.05 15.27
CA ILE A 142 -11.36 -10.10 15.28
C ILE A 142 -10.77 -11.33 14.60
N GLY A 143 -10.88 -12.49 15.25
CA GLY A 143 -10.46 -13.76 14.67
C GLY A 143 -11.15 -13.98 13.34
N ALA A 144 -10.38 -14.24 12.29
CA ALA A 144 -10.94 -14.70 11.04
C ALA A 144 -11.61 -16.04 11.33
N ASN A 145 -12.94 -16.12 11.17
CA ASN A 145 -13.60 -17.41 11.03
C ASN A 145 -12.79 -18.19 10.00
N LYS A 146 -12.33 -19.39 10.37
CA LYS A 146 -11.70 -20.31 9.42
C LYS A 146 -12.66 -20.44 8.24
N VAL A 147 -12.41 -19.68 7.17
CA VAL A 147 -12.98 -19.98 5.87
C VAL A 147 -12.30 -21.29 5.50
N GLN A 148 -12.97 -22.39 5.84
CA GLN A 148 -12.62 -23.69 5.31
C GLN A 148 -12.61 -23.52 3.79
N LEU A 149 -11.47 -23.88 3.19
CA LEU A 149 -11.39 -24.19 1.77
C LEU A 149 -12.44 -25.24 1.42
#